data_AF-A0A9X5UK20-F1
#
_entry.id   AF-A0A9X5UK20-F1
#
_cell.length_a   1.000
_cell.length_b   1.000
_cell.length_c   1.000
_cell.angle_alpha   90.00
_cell.angle_beta   90.00
_cell.angle_gamma   90.00
#
_symmetry.space_group_name_H-M   'P 1'
#
loop_
_entity.id
_entity.type
_entity.pdbx_description
1 polymer ?
#
loop_
_entity_poly.entity_id
_entity_poly.type
_entity_poly.pdbx_seq_one_letter_code
_entity_poly.pdbx_strand_id
1 'polypeptide(L)'
;MELGAEQRAELVALVNSRDVVANVATRVRIVLRHADGLAKRRIVELAGVSRPTVDLWLRRYETDGVAGLVDRPRGAGCEQVPASVRARIVALTRATPPAETGLSHWSSRELATYVSRTGGVRVSWHYVAKVWRAEGLRPHRQGTFELSRDPEFATKVADIVGLYLDPPGGAVVLCVDEKTQVQALDRTQPLLPISFGRTEKRTHDYVRHGTTNLFAALDAATGQVYGECRPVRDGAAFLAFLTKAVAPHAGREIHIVLDNLSTHTTPDVNAWLEANPHVHFHFTPVGSSWINQIEIWFGIITRQAIRRGTFPSVHALTRQIRDYITHWNTDAEPFTWTATADEILAKVRLTQTSIRKLVANNRR
;
A
#
# COMPACT_ATOMS: atom_id res chain seq x y z
N MET A 1 -59.21 -13.78 -1.80
CA MET A 1 -58.14 -14.48 -1.08
C MET A 1 -58.55 -14.60 0.37
N GLU A 2 -58.57 -15.82 0.89
CA GLU A 2 -58.77 -16.09 2.33
C GLU A 2 -57.39 -16.24 2.98
N LEU A 3 -57.18 -15.60 4.13
CA LEU A 3 -55.95 -15.72 4.92
C LEU A 3 -56.21 -16.67 6.09
N GLY A 4 -55.33 -17.64 6.30
CA GLY A 4 -55.33 -18.45 7.52
C GLY A 4 -55.02 -17.61 8.77
N ALA A 5 -55.36 -18.12 9.95
CA ALA A 5 -55.13 -17.42 11.23
C ALA A 5 -53.64 -17.08 11.45
N GLU A 6 -52.73 -18.00 11.12
CA GLU A 6 -51.28 -17.80 11.23
C GLU A 6 -50.77 -16.72 10.25
N GLN A 7 -51.20 -16.78 8.99
CA GLN A 7 -50.83 -15.80 7.96
C GLN A 7 -51.32 -14.39 8.31
N ARG A 8 -52.53 -14.28 8.87
CA ARG A 8 -53.07 -13.01 9.34
C ARG A 8 -52.27 -12.48 10.54
N ALA A 9 -51.92 -13.33 11.50
CA ALA A 9 -51.09 -12.95 12.64
C ALA A 9 -49.70 -12.46 12.20
N GLU A 10 -49.08 -13.15 11.24
CA GLU A 10 -47.80 -12.78 10.64
C GLU A 10 -47.85 -11.39 9.98
N LEU A 11 -48.86 -11.13 9.14
CA LEU A 11 -49.02 -9.83 8.49
C LEU A 11 -49.31 -8.69 9.47
N VAL A 12 -50.10 -8.95 10.51
CA VAL A 12 -50.40 -7.96 11.56
C VAL A 12 -49.14 -7.65 12.38
N ALA A 13 -48.38 -8.67 12.76
CA ALA A 13 -47.09 -8.49 13.45
C ALA A 13 -46.12 -7.66 12.59
N LEU A 14 -46.07 -7.90 11.28
CA LEU A 14 -45.21 -7.16 10.36
C LEU A 14 -45.61 -5.69 10.21
N VAL A 15 -46.91 -5.36 10.19
CA VAL A 15 -47.37 -3.95 10.15
C VAL A 15 -47.06 -3.20 11.44
N ASN A 16 -47.08 -3.89 12.58
CA ASN A 16 -46.85 -3.30 13.90
C ASN A 16 -45.36 -3.28 14.30
N SER A 17 -44.49 -3.95 13.54
CA SER A 17 -43.06 -3.92 13.75
C SER A 17 -42.47 -2.55 13.46
N ARG A 18 -41.58 -2.08 14.33
CA ARG A 18 -40.85 -0.81 14.16
C ARG A 18 -39.78 -0.86 13.07
N ASP A 19 -39.38 -2.06 12.68
CA ASP A 19 -38.25 -2.29 11.76
C ASP A 19 -38.69 -2.42 10.29
N VAL A 20 -39.98 -2.33 10.01
CA VAL A 20 -40.53 -2.50 8.66
C VAL A 20 -40.55 -1.18 7.90
N VAL A 21 -39.93 -1.17 6.72
CA VAL A 21 -39.92 -0.02 5.82
C VAL A 21 -41.36 0.33 5.41
N ALA A 22 -41.70 1.62 5.42
CA ALA A 22 -43.08 2.10 5.22
C ALA A 22 -43.74 1.60 3.91
N ASN A 23 -42.95 1.37 2.86
CA ASN A 23 -43.43 0.81 1.59
C ASN A 23 -43.91 -0.65 1.75
N VAL A 24 -43.19 -1.48 2.50
CA VAL A 24 -43.59 -2.87 2.81
C VAL A 24 -44.83 -2.87 3.69
N ALA A 25 -44.88 -2.04 4.74
CA ALA A 25 -46.08 -1.91 5.59
C ALA A 25 -47.33 -1.51 4.79
N THR A 26 -47.18 -0.63 3.80
CA THR A 26 -48.29 -0.24 2.90
C THR A 26 -48.79 -1.42 2.07
N ARG A 27 -47.88 -2.27 1.57
CA ARG A 27 -48.22 -3.47 0.79
C ARG A 27 -48.90 -4.53 1.65
N VAL A 28 -48.47 -4.71 2.89
CA VAL A 28 -49.11 -5.62 3.85
C VAL A 28 -50.54 -5.15 4.18
N ARG A 29 -50.75 -3.84 4.37
CA ARG A 29 -52.10 -3.28 4.58
C ARG A 29 -53.02 -3.49 3.38
N ILE A 30 -52.50 -3.49 2.16
CA ILE A 30 -53.28 -3.83 0.95
C ILE A 30 -53.78 -5.28 1.03
N VAL A 31 -52.93 -6.22 1.43
CA VAL A 31 -53.27 -7.65 1.57
C VAL A 31 -54.30 -7.85 2.68
N LEU A 32 -54.07 -7.28 3.87
CA LEU A 32 -54.99 -7.38 5.02
C LEU A 32 -56.38 -6.83 4.67
N ARG A 33 -56.45 -5.61 4.11
CA ARG A 33 -57.72 -4.99 3.72
C ARG A 33 -58.46 -5.80 2.66
N HIS A 34 -57.74 -6.42 1.73
CA HIS A 34 -58.37 -7.28 0.73
C HIS A 34 -58.94 -8.57 1.36
N ALA A 35 -58.22 -9.15 2.32
CA ALA A 35 -58.69 -10.31 3.08
C ALA A 35 -59.86 -9.97 4.03
N ASP A 36 -59.97 -8.71 4.47
CA ASP A 36 -61.13 -8.20 5.23
C ASP A 36 -62.37 -7.94 4.35
N GLY A 37 -62.32 -8.30 3.06
CA GLY A 37 -63.44 -8.16 2.14
C GLY A 37 -63.64 -6.75 1.55
N LEU A 38 -62.70 -5.82 1.76
CA LEU A 38 -62.82 -4.49 1.16
C LEU A 38 -62.69 -4.58 -0.37
N ALA A 39 -63.62 -3.92 -1.07
CA ALA A 39 -63.56 -3.77 -2.52
C ALA A 39 -62.26 -3.06 -2.91
N LYS A 40 -61.53 -3.55 -3.93
CA LYS A 40 -60.21 -2.97 -4.24
C LYS A 40 -60.25 -1.50 -4.72
N ARG A 41 -61.41 -0.95 -5.11
CA ARG A 41 -61.60 0.50 -5.31
C ARG A 41 -61.37 1.29 -4.00
N ARG A 42 -61.89 0.79 -2.89
CA ARG A 42 -61.70 1.40 -1.57
C ARG A 42 -60.27 1.26 -1.06
N ILE A 43 -59.61 0.14 -1.38
CA ILE A 43 -58.20 -0.09 -1.04
C ILE A 43 -57.29 0.91 -1.76
N VAL A 44 -57.56 1.19 -3.04
CA VAL A 44 -56.88 2.22 -3.83
C VAL A 44 -56.94 3.58 -3.14
N GLU A 45 -58.13 4.01 -2.73
CA GLU A 45 -58.34 5.28 -2.01
C GLU A 45 -57.59 5.33 -0.67
N LEU A 46 -57.70 4.27 0.14
CA LEU A 46 -57.10 4.21 1.48
C LEU A 46 -55.58 4.01 1.49
N ALA A 47 -54.99 3.52 0.40
CA ALA A 47 -53.55 3.29 0.28
C ALA A 47 -52.86 4.36 -0.59
N GLY A 48 -53.62 5.20 -1.30
CA GLY A 48 -53.07 6.23 -2.19
C GLY A 48 -52.29 5.67 -3.39
N VAL A 49 -52.66 4.48 -3.87
CA VAL A 49 -51.95 3.78 -4.97
C VAL A 49 -52.88 3.43 -6.11
N SER A 50 -52.35 3.20 -7.31
CA SER A 50 -53.16 2.82 -8.48
C SER A 50 -53.73 1.40 -8.36
N ARG A 51 -54.85 1.14 -9.05
CA ARG A 51 -55.46 -0.21 -9.11
C ARG A 51 -54.48 -1.30 -9.60
N PRO A 52 -53.65 -1.09 -10.64
CA PRO A 52 -52.61 -2.04 -11.02
C PRO A 52 -51.60 -2.34 -9.91
N THR A 53 -51.30 -1.37 -9.04
CA THR A 53 -50.41 -1.58 -7.89
C THR A 53 -51.05 -2.50 -6.85
N VAL A 54 -52.34 -2.31 -6.56
CA VAL A 54 -53.09 -3.23 -5.69
C VAL A 54 -53.11 -4.64 -6.27
N ASP A 55 -53.42 -4.79 -7.56
CA ASP A 55 -53.46 -6.10 -8.22
C ASP A 55 -52.07 -6.75 -8.33
N LEU A 56 -50.99 -5.96 -8.42
CA LEU A 56 -49.61 -6.46 -8.39
C LEU A 56 -49.28 -7.09 -7.03
N TRP A 57 -49.53 -6.37 -5.93
CA TRP A 57 -49.13 -6.84 -4.60
C TRP A 57 -49.99 -8.00 -4.10
N LEU A 58 -51.28 -8.02 -4.42
CA LEU A 58 -52.13 -9.18 -4.13
C LEU A 58 -51.63 -10.43 -4.86
N ARG A 59 -51.35 -10.34 -6.17
CA ARG A 59 -50.79 -11.47 -6.92
C ARG A 59 -49.43 -11.93 -6.39
N ARG A 60 -48.55 -10.99 -6.03
CA ARG A 60 -47.24 -11.31 -5.47
C ARG A 60 -47.37 -12.00 -4.11
N TYR A 61 -48.29 -11.55 -3.26
CA TYR A 61 -48.55 -12.22 -1.99
C TYR A 61 -49.15 -13.61 -2.17
N GLU A 62 -50.10 -13.78 -3.10
CA GLU A 62 -50.67 -15.10 -3.43
C GLU A 62 -49.61 -16.08 -3.93
N THR A 63 -48.56 -15.60 -4.61
CA THR A 63 -47.50 -16.44 -5.17
C THR A 63 -46.37 -16.70 -4.17
N ASP A 64 -45.88 -15.65 -3.52
CA ASP A 64 -44.61 -15.65 -2.77
C ASP A 64 -44.81 -15.36 -1.25
N GLY A 65 -46.05 -15.23 -0.78
CA GLY A 65 -46.36 -14.86 0.61
C GLY A 65 -45.79 -13.49 1.02
N VAL A 66 -45.36 -13.37 2.28
CA VAL A 66 -44.74 -12.14 2.81
C VAL A 66 -43.48 -11.74 2.03
N ALA A 67 -42.69 -12.71 1.56
CA ALA A 67 -41.48 -12.45 0.77
C ALA A 67 -41.79 -11.70 -0.55
N GLY A 68 -42.98 -11.91 -1.12
CA GLY A 68 -43.46 -11.21 -2.32
C GLY A 68 -43.71 -9.72 -2.14
N LEU A 69 -43.83 -9.25 -0.89
CA LEU A 69 -44.10 -7.85 -0.56
C LEU A 69 -42.83 -7.00 -0.43
N VAL A 70 -41.65 -7.62 -0.47
CA VAL A 70 -40.35 -6.93 -0.43
C VAL A 70 -39.95 -6.47 -1.83
N ASP A 71 -39.16 -5.39 -1.92
CA ASP A 71 -38.61 -4.95 -3.20
C ASP A 71 -37.66 -6.01 -3.76
N ARG A 72 -37.93 -6.45 -5.00
CA ARG A 72 -36.99 -7.30 -5.73
C ARG A 72 -35.76 -6.46 -6.12
N PRO A 73 -34.55 -7.05 -6.13
CA PRO A 73 -33.37 -6.38 -6.65
C PRO A 73 -33.67 -5.85 -8.04
N ARG A 74 -33.40 -4.57 -8.30
CA ARG A 74 -33.47 -4.04 -9.66
C ARG A 74 -32.49 -4.83 -10.51
N GLY A 75 -32.92 -5.28 -11.68
CA GLY A 75 -32.01 -5.88 -12.66
C GLY A 75 -30.84 -4.94 -12.90
N ALA A 76 -29.62 -5.46 -12.87
CA ALA A 76 -28.44 -4.66 -13.16
C ALA A 76 -28.60 -4.04 -14.55
N GLY A 77 -28.25 -2.75 -14.69
CA GLY A 77 -28.25 -2.11 -16.00
C GLY A 77 -27.37 -2.90 -16.97
N CYS A 78 -27.88 -3.16 -18.17
CA CYS A 78 -27.11 -3.84 -19.21
C CYS A 78 -25.87 -3.00 -19.56
N GLU A 79 -24.68 -3.61 -19.56
CA GLU A 79 -23.45 -2.94 -19.97
C GLU A 79 -23.54 -2.63 -21.46
N GLN A 80 -23.73 -1.34 -21.79
CA GLN A 80 -23.93 -0.90 -23.17
C GLN A 80 -22.65 -0.94 -24.02
N VAL A 81 -21.49 -1.09 -23.38
CA VAL A 81 -20.20 -1.16 -24.06
C VAL A 81 -19.85 -2.61 -24.35
N PRO A 82 -19.59 -2.99 -25.61
CA PRO A 82 -19.24 -4.37 -25.96
C PRO A 82 -18.04 -4.90 -25.18
N ALA A 83 -18.07 -6.19 -24.84
CA ALA A 83 -16.98 -6.85 -24.11
C ALA A 83 -15.62 -6.72 -24.83
N SER A 84 -15.61 -6.69 -26.16
CA SER A 84 -14.40 -6.46 -26.97
C SER A 84 -13.75 -5.10 -26.69
N VAL A 85 -14.55 -4.05 -26.47
CA VAL A 85 -14.04 -2.71 -26.15
C VAL A 85 -13.47 -2.69 -24.75
N ARG A 86 -14.12 -3.34 -23.78
CA ARG A 86 -13.56 -3.53 -22.43
C ARG A 86 -12.23 -4.27 -22.47
N ALA A 87 -12.14 -5.39 -23.20
CA ALA A 87 -10.91 -6.15 -23.36
C ALA A 87 -9.80 -5.31 -24.01
N ARG A 88 -10.13 -4.50 -25.02
CA ARG A 88 -9.18 -3.57 -25.66
C ARG A 88 -8.66 -2.51 -24.69
N ILE A 89 -9.52 -1.92 -23.86
CA ILE A 89 -9.11 -0.97 -22.81
C ILE A 89 -8.10 -1.62 -21.88
N VAL A 90 -8.38 -2.84 -21.41
CA VAL A 90 -7.46 -3.58 -20.51
C VAL A 90 -6.15 -3.88 -21.21
N ALA A 91 -6.18 -4.38 -22.45
CA ALA A 91 -4.97 -4.70 -23.21
C ALA A 91 -4.08 -3.46 -23.42
N LEU A 92 -4.66 -2.36 -23.92
CA LEU A 92 -3.93 -1.11 -24.14
C LEU A 92 -3.38 -0.51 -22.85
N THR A 93 -4.08 -0.68 -21.73
CA THR A 93 -3.61 -0.20 -20.41
C THR A 93 -2.37 -0.95 -19.94
N ARG A 94 -2.21 -2.22 -20.32
CA ARG A 94 -1.09 -3.09 -19.91
C ARG A 94 0.12 -2.97 -20.82
N ALA A 95 -0.02 -2.29 -21.96
CA ALA A 95 1.06 -1.97 -22.88
C ALA A 95 1.48 -0.51 -22.72
N THR A 96 2.71 -0.19 -23.12
CA THR A 96 3.16 1.20 -23.28
C THR A 96 2.25 1.91 -24.29
N PRO A 97 1.83 3.16 -24.05
CA PRO A 97 1.14 3.93 -25.08
C PRO A 97 1.96 3.97 -26.38
N PRO A 98 1.31 3.90 -27.56
CA PRO A 98 2.01 3.97 -28.83
C PRO A 98 2.85 5.24 -28.97
N ALA A 99 4.01 5.14 -29.62
CA ALA A 99 5.00 6.21 -29.70
C ALA A 99 4.44 7.50 -30.33
N GLU A 100 3.52 7.38 -31.30
CA GLU A 100 2.85 8.50 -31.95
C GLU A 100 2.00 9.35 -31.00
N THR A 101 1.65 8.83 -29.83
CA THR A 101 0.91 9.60 -28.81
C THR A 101 1.83 10.53 -28.00
N GLY A 102 3.14 10.26 -27.98
CA GLY A 102 4.09 10.95 -27.11
C GLY A 102 3.84 10.77 -25.60
N LEU A 103 2.94 9.85 -25.21
CA LEU A 103 2.56 9.63 -23.82
C LEU A 103 3.47 8.58 -23.16
N SER A 104 3.93 8.85 -21.93
CA SER A 104 4.63 7.84 -21.12
C SER A 104 3.67 6.83 -20.49
N HIS A 105 2.42 7.22 -20.24
CA HIS A 105 1.38 6.40 -19.64
C HIS A 105 -0.02 6.92 -20.00
N TRP A 106 -1.04 6.07 -19.83
CA TRP A 106 -2.42 6.45 -20.12
C TRP A 106 -3.05 7.29 -19.00
N SER A 107 -3.66 8.42 -19.37
CA SER A 107 -4.77 9.00 -18.60
C SER A 107 -6.09 8.40 -19.07
N SER A 108 -7.12 8.38 -18.22
CA SER A 108 -8.44 7.82 -18.62
C SER A 108 -9.06 8.58 -19.79
N ARG A 109 -8.72 9.88 -19.94
CA ARG A 109 -9.17 10.72 -21.04
C ARG A 109 -8.42 10.39 -22.33
N GLU A 110 -7.10 10.28 -22.26
CA GLU A 110 -6.28 9.95 -23.43
C GLU A 110 -6.59 8.55 -23.96
N LEU A 111 -6.74 7.55 -23.09
CA LEU A 111 -7.10 6.21 -23.52
C LEU A 111 -8.50 6.15 -24.14
N ALA A 112 -9.47 6.87 -23.58
CA ALA A 112 -10.82 6.96 -24.15
C ALA A 112 -10.80 7.61 -25.55
N THR A 113 -10.05 8.70 -25.70
CA THR A 113 -9.84 9.38 -26.99
C THR A 113 -9.15 8.46 -27.99
N TYR A 114 -8.09 7.77 -27.58
CA TYR A 114 -7.35 6.83 -28.44
C TYR A 114 -8.22 5.67 -28.91
N VAL A 115 -8.96 5.01 -28.00
CA VAL A 115 -9.90 3.93 -28.34
C VAL A 115 -11.00 4.43 -29.28
N SER A 116 -11.52 5.63 -29.05
CA SER A 116 -12.55 6.22 -29.91
C SER A 116 -12.02 6.50 -31.32
N ARG A 117 -10.80 7.04 -31.44
CA ARG A 117 -10.15 7.33 -32.73
C ARG A 117 -9.78 6.05 -33.50
N THR A 118 -9.26 5.04 -32.82
CA THR A 118 -8.69 3.83 -33.44
C THR A 118 -9.64 2.64 -33.50
N GLY A 119 -10.81 2.74 -32.89
CA GLY A 119 -11.78 1.64 -32.79
C GLY A 119 -13.19 1.98 -33.24
N GLY A 120 -13.47 3.23 -33.62
CA GLY A 120 -14.79 3.66 -34.08
C GLY A 120 -15.90 3.62 -33.01
N VAL A 121 -15.60 3.16 -31.80
CA VAL A 121 -16.56 3.10 -30.67
C VAL A 121 -16.27 4.24 -29.72
N ARG A 122 -17.25 5.13 -29.52
CA ARG A 122 -17.13 6.24 -28.57
C ARG A 122 -17.19 5.69 -27.14
N VAL A 123 -16.12 5.87 -26.40
CA VAL A 123 -16.02 5.46 -24.99
C VAL A 123 -15.87 6.69 -24.11
N SER A 124 -16.62 6.76 -23.01
CA SER A 124 -16.43 7.83 -22.03
C SER A 124 -15.21 7.57 -21.15
N TRP A 125 -14.49 8.62 -20.78
CA TRP A 125 -13.36 8.49 -19.86
C TRP A 125 -13.79 7.95 -18.47
N HIS A 126 -15.04 8.20 -18.05
CA HIS A 126 -15.62 7.62 -16.84
C HIS A 126 -15.72 6.10 -16.94
N TYR A 127 -16.09 5.56 -18.11
CA TYR A 127 -16.14 4.13 -18.35
C TYR A 127 -14.74 3.51 -18.28
N VAL A 128 -13.73 4.12 -18.91
CA VAL A 128 -12.33 3.68 -18.78
C VAL A 128 -11.90 3.65 -17.30
N ALA A 129 -12.19 4.71 -16.54
CA ALA A 129 -11.89 4.75 -15.12
C ALA A 129 -12.66 3.71 -14.29
N LYS A 130 -13.91 3.37 -14.68
CA LYS A 130 -14.69 2.27 -14.08
C LYS A 130 -14.02 0.93 -14.35
N VAL A 131 -13.61 0.66 -15.60
CA VAL A 131 -12.86 -0.55 -15.97
C VAL A 131 -11.57 -0.64 -15.17
N TRP A 132 -10.78 0.43 -15.08
CA TRP A 132 -9.56 0.41 -14.27
C TRP A 132 -9.81 0.11 -12.79
N ARG A 133 -10.86 0.67 -12.18
CA ARG A 133 -11.22 0.34 -10.79
C ARG A 133 -11.63 -1.12 -10.63
N ALA A 134 -12.43 -1.64 -11.57
CA ALA A 134 -12.87 -3.04 -11.54
C ALA A 134 -11.71 -4.03 -11.72
N GLU A 135 -10.72 -3.68 -12.55
CA GLU A 135 -9.56 -4.52 -12.86
C GLU A 135 -8.35 -4.23 -11.95
N GLY A 136 -8.47 -3.29 -11.01
CA GLY A 136 -7.36 -2.87 -10.13
C GLY A 136 -6.20 -2.15 -10.85
N LEU A 137 -6.39 -1.67 -12.08
CA LEU A 137 -5.35 -1.02 -12.88
C LEU A 137 -5.12 0.43 -12.47
N ARG A 138 -3.85 0.84 -12.34
CA ARG A 138 -3.45 2.20 -11.93
C ARG A 138 -2.29 2.73 -12.79
N PRO A 139 -2.51 3.00 -14.09
CA PRO A 139 -1.43 3.37 -15.02
C PRO A 139 -0.70 4.69 -14.70
N HIS A 140 -1.30 5.56 -13.88
CA HIS A 140 -0.66 6.79 -13.37
C HIS A 140 0.29 6.55 -12.19
N ARG A 141 0.27 5.35 -11.60
CA ARG A 141 1.19 5.00 -10.52
C ARG A 141 2.42 4.35 -11.10
N GLN A 142 3.56 4.73 -10.55
CA GLN A 142 4.86 4.15 -10.86
C GLN A 142 5.42 3.52 -9.59
N GLY A 143 6.19 2.47 -9.77
CA GLY A 143 6.93 1.80 -8.72
C GLY A 143 8.24 1.28 -9.29
N THR A 144 9.18 0.98 -8.41
CA THR A 144 10.42 0.29 -8.75
C THR A 144 10.28 -1.18 -8.43
N PHE A 145 11.02 -2.01 -9.15
CA PHE A 145 11.21 -3.41 -8.81
C PHE A 145 12.66 -3.77 -9.10
N GLU A 146 13.21 -4.68 -8.33
CA GLU A 146 14.53 -5.23 -8.55
C GLU A 146 14.48 -6.74 -8.38
N LEU A 147 15.15 -7.46 -9.27
CA LEU A 147 15.34 -8.90 -9.18
C LEU A 147 16.83 -9.16 -9.08
N SER A 148 17.25 -9.68 -7.94
CA SER A 148 18.64 -10.08 -7.73
C SER A 148 19.07 -11.13 -8.76
N ARG A 149 20.32 -11.01 -9.22
CA ARG A 149 21.01 -12.00 -10.04
C ARG A 149 22.10 -12.74 -9.25
N ASP A 150 22.12 -12.57 -7.94
CA ASP A 150 23.10 -13.21 -7.07
C ASP A 150 22.92 -14.73 -7.12
N PRO A 151 23.96 -15.51 -7.51
CA PRO A 151 23.90 -16.97 -7.51
C PRO A 151 23.58 -17.55 -6.13
N GLU A 152 23.98 -16.87 -5.05
CA GLU A 152 23.79 -17.27 -3.66
C GLU A 152 22.54 -16.64 -3.03
N PHE A 153 21.64 -16.06 -3.84
CA PHE A 153 20.45 -15.35 -3.37
C PHE A 153 19.66 -16.14 -2.31
N ALA A 154 19.38 -17.41 -2.57
CA ALA A 154 18.59 -18.23 -1.66
C ALA A 154 19.29 -18.45 -0.31
N THR A 155 20.59 -18.72 -0.34
CA THR A 155 21.40 -18.95 0.86
C THR A 155 21.47 -17.69 1.71
N LYS A 156 21.80 -16.54 1.11
CA LYS A 156 21.89 -15.25 1.80
C LYS A 156 20.54 -14.79 2.37
N VAL A 157 19.44 -15.03 1.64
CA VAL A 157 18.09 -14.75 2.18
C VAL A 157 17.79 -15.63 3.38
N ALA A 158 18.07 -16.94 3.31
CA ALA A 158 17.83 -17.86 4.41
C ALA A 158 18.65 -17.49 5.66
N ASP A 159 19.91 -17.12 5.46
CA ASP A 159 20.83 -16.67 6.51
C ASP A 159 20.29 -15.41 7.24
N ILE A 160 20.01 -14.33 6.50
CA ILE A 160 19.52 -13.07 7.07
C ILE A 160 18.13 -13.24 7.72
N VAL A 161 17.22 -13.96 7.06
CA VAL A 161 15.88 -14.22 7.63
C VAL A 161 15.98 -15.07 8.89
N GLY A 162 16.90 -16.04 8.93
CA GLY A 162 17.21 -16.83 10.12
C GLY A 162 17.61 -15.94 11.29
N LEU A 163 18.52 -15.00 11.07
CA LEU A 163 18.95 -14.04 12.10
C LEU A 163 17.80 -13.17 12.65
N TYR A 164 16.85 -12.76 11.81
CA TYR A 164 15.71 -11.96 12.27
C TYR A 164 14.63 -12.75 12.99
N LEU A 165 14.46 -14.03 12.66
CA LEU A 165 13.42 -14.87 13.25
C LEU A 165 13.90 -15.56 14.54
N ASP A 166 15.14 -16.06 14.55
CA ASP A 166 15.70 -16.82 15.65
C ASP A 166 17.24 -16.64 15.70
N PRO A 167 17.72 -15.50 16.25
CA PRO A 167 19.15 -15.25 16.34
C PRO A 167 19.84 -16.25 17.28
N PRO A 168 20.99 -16.81 16.89
CA PRO A 168 21.64 -17.89 17.62
C PRO A 168 22.03 -17.44 19.03
N GLY A 169 21.62 -18.18 20.06
CA GLY A 169 22.04 -17.95 21.45
C GLY A 169 21.70 -16.56 22.01
N GLY A 170 20.72 -15.86 21.43
CA GLY A 170 20.40 -14.48 21.81
C GLY A 170 21.49 -13.48 21.39
N ALA A 171 22.22 -13.78 20.31
CA ALA A 171 23.18 -12.87 19.71
C ALA A 171 22.56 -11.52 19.33
N VAL A 172 23.39 -10.49 19.24
CA VAL A 172 22.96 -9.16 18.80
C VAL A 172 22.95 -9.14 17.27
N VAL A 173 21.84 -8.72 16.67
CA VAL A 173 21.74 -8.56 15.21
C VAL A 173 21.67 -7.08 14.89
N LEU A 174 22.72 -6.55 14.25
CA LEU A 174 22.80 -5.15 13.84
C LEU A 174 22.61 -5.05 12.32
N CYS A 175 21.61 -4.29 11.90
CA CYS A 175 21.40 -3.90 10.51
C CYS A 175 22.18 -2.61 10.24
N VAL A 176 23.25 -2.68 9.44
CA VAL A 176 24.16 -1.57 9.19
C VAL A 176 24.10 -1.14 7.74
N ASP A 177 24.07 0.18 7.51
CA ASP A 177 24.14 0.78 6.18
C ASP A 177 24.47 2.28 6.27
N GLU A 178 24.78 2.89 5.11
CA GLU A 178 24.98 4.34 4.99
C GLU A 178 23.97 5.03 4.10
N LYS A 179 23.26 5.99 4.68
CA LYS A 179 22.52 6.97 3.90
C LYS A 179 23.44 8.07 3.41
N THR A 180 23.77 8.02 2.12
CA THR A 180 24.71 8.96 1.52
C THR A 180 24.09 10.25 1.01
N GLN A 181 24.93 11.27 0.88
CA GLN A 181 24.61 12.56 0.27
C GLN A 181 23.36 13.23 0.87
N VAL A 182 23.19 13.12 2.19
CA VAL A 182 22.11 13.81 2.90
C VAL A 182 22.36 15.32 2.81
N GLN A 183 21.54 15.99 2.00
CA GLN A 183 21.71 17.40 1.66
C GLN A 183 21.13 18.33 2.74
N ALA A 184 21.95 19.26 3.21
CA ALA A 184 21.48 20.40 3.99
C ALA A 184 20.83 21.43 3.04
N LEU A 185 19.51 21.53 3.10
CA LEU A 185 18.70 22.45 2.31
C LEU A 185 18.08 23.50 3.23
N ASP A 186 18.35 24.77 2.94
CA ASP A 186 17.63 25.91 3.53
C ASP A 186 16.57 26.45 2.55
N ARG A 187 15.56 27.14 3.08
CA ARG A 187 14.50 27.76 2.29
C ARG A 187 14.76 29.25 2.17
N THR A 188 14.55 29.78 0.98
CA THR A 188 14.80 31.20 0.68
C THR A 188 13.83 32.15 1.38
N GLN A 189 12.70 31.65 1.90
CA GLN A 189 11.72 32.43 2.65
C GLN A 189 11.24 31.65 3.88
N PRO A 190 10.71 32.36 4.90
CA PRO A 190 10.15 31.73 6.10
C PRO A 190 9.07 30.70 5.76
N LEU A 191 9.05 29.62 6.54
CA LEU A 191 8.01 28.60 6.46
C LEU A 191 6.68 29.18 6.92
N LEU A 192 5.63 29.00 6.12
CA LEU A 192 4.28 29.39 6.51
C LEU A 192 3.64 28.24 7.30
N PRO A 193 3.33 28.43 8.59
CA PRO A 193 2.88 27.36 9.47
C PRO A 193 1.49 26.85 9.07
N ILE A 194 1.16 25.66 9.56
CA ILE A 194 -0.19 25.09 9.46
C ILE A 194 -1.17 26.00 10.21
N SER A 195 -2.29 26.33 9.57
CA SER A 195 -3.43 27.03 10.20
C SER A 195 -4.75 26.35 9.84
N PHE A 196 -5.85 26.72 10.50
CA PHE A 196 -7.14 26.05 10.30
C PHE A 196 -7.55 26.05 8.81
N GLY A 197 -7.77 24.86 8.25
CA GLY A 197 -8.12 24.68 6.83
C GLY A 197 -6.98 24.96 5.83
N ARG A 198 -5.74 25.16 6.29
CA ARG A 198 -4.58 25.45 5.42
C ARG A 198 -3.42 24.49 5.69
N THR A 199 -2.81 24.02 4.61
CA THR A 199 -1.57 23.24 4.68
C THR A 199 -0.38 24.14 4.93
N GLU A 200 0.67 23.59 5.54
CA GLU A 200 2.00 24.20 5.54
C GLU A 200 2.44 24.56 4.10
N LYS A 201 3.07 25.72 3.92
CA LYS A 201 3.59 26.15 2.61
C LYS A 201 5.07 26.50 2.70
N ARG A 202 5.78 26.23 1.61
CA ARG A 202 7.23 26.43 1.46
C ARG A 202 7.53 27.00 0.10
N THR A 203 8.60 27.79 0.00
CA THR A 203 9.14 28.17 -1.30
C THR A 203 9.73 26.96 -2.01
N HIS A 204 9.54 26.95 -3.34
CA HIS A 204 10.18 25.98 -4.21
C HIS A 204 11.70 26.15 -4.18
N ASP A 205 12.17 27.40 -4.17
CA ASP A 205 13.60 27.74 -4.17
C ASP A 205 14.29 27.35 -2.86
N TYR A 206 15.54 26.90 -2.98
CA TYR A 206 16.33 26.40 -1.86
C TYR A 206 17.81 26.78 -2.02
N VAL A 207 18.50 26.88 -0.89
CA VAL A 207 19.96 27.07 -0.82
C VAL A 207 20.61 25.77 -0.36
N ARG A 208 21.69 25.37 -1.02
CA ARG A 208 22.45 24.16 -0.69
C ARG A 208 23.63 24.52 0.21
N HIS A 209 23.71 23.92 1.39
CA HIS A 209 24.79 24.17 2.35
C HIS A 209 25.81 23.02 2.47
N GLY A 210 25.78 22.07 1.54
CA GLY A 210 26.62 20.87 1.54
C GLY A 210 25.87 19.59 1.91
N THR A 211 26.60 18.48 1.95
CA THR A 211 26.05 17.15 2.21
C THR A 211 26.81 16.45 3.34
N THR A 212 26.20 15.43 3.93
CA THR A 212 26.84 14.51 4.88
C THR A 212 26.39 13.08 4.61
N ASN A 213 27.13 12.10 5.11
CA ASN A 213 26.79 10.69 5.04
C ASN A 213 26.41 10.21 6.43
N LEU A 214 25.22 9.64 6.59
CA LEU A 214 24.74 9.08 7.85
C LEU A 214 25.01 7.58 7.85
N PHE A 215 25.99 7.17 8.65
CA PHE A 215 26.18 5.77 9.02
C PHE A 215 25.21 5.42 10.13
N ALA A 216 24.51 4.30 10.03
CA ALA A 216 23.59 3.87 11.08
C ALA A 216 23.59 2.35 11.27
N ALA A 217 23.38 1.94 12.51
CA ALA A 217 23.25 0.56 12.97
C ALA A 217 21.95 0.46 13.75
N LEU A 218 21.02 -0.37 13.26
CA LEU A 218 19.76 -0.68 13.91
C LEU A 218 19.87 -2.05 14.59
N ASP A 219 19.61 -2.12 15.89
CA ASP A 219 19.44 -3.38 16.60
C ASP A 219 18.07 -3.98 16.26
N ALA A 220 18.06 -5.15 15.63
CA ALA A 220 16.83 -5.79 15.16
C ALA A 220 15.91 -6.26 16.31
N ALA A 221 16.47 -6.52 17.50
CA ALA A 221 15.70 -7.01 18.64
C ALA A 221 15.09 -5.87 19.47
N THR A 222 15.76 -4.72 19.55
CA THR A 222 15.29 -3.58 20.36
C THR A 222 14.70 -2.45 19.53
N GLY A 223 15.00 -2.38 18.24
CA GLY A 223 14.64 -1.25 17.37
C GLY A 223 15.49 0.01 17.61
N GLN A 224 16.46 -0.04 18.53
CA GLN A 224 17.33 1.10 18.81
C GLN A 224 18.30 1.34 17.65
N VAL A 225 18.62 2.61 17.42
CA VAL A 225 19.54 3.02 16.37
C VAL A 225 20.73 3.77 16.95
N TYR A 226 21.92 3.34 16.59
CA TYR A 226 23.15 4.11 16.72
C TYR A 226 23.48 4.73 15.36
N GLY A 227 23.84 6.02 15.31
CA GLY A 227 24.17 6.66 14.05
C GLY A 227 25.13 7.84 14.17
N GLU A 228 25.96 8.02 13.15
CA GLU A 228 26.94 9.10 13.06
C GLU A 228 26.96 9.72 11.66
N CYS A 229 26.94 11.05 11.59
CA CYS A 229 27.15 11.77 10.34
C CYS A 229 28.64 12.03 10.11
N ARG A 230 29.15 11.69 8.92
CA ARG A 230 30.54 11.88 8.52
C ARG A 230 30.65 12.58 7.16
N PRO A 231 31.70 13.38 6.92
CA PRO A 231 31.89 14.07 5.64
C PRO A 231 32.35 13.12 4.52
N VAL A 232 33.03 12.03 4.88
CA VAL A 232 33.55 11.02 3.96
C VAL A 232 32.87 9.66 4.20
N ARG A 233 32.88 8.81 3.17
CA ARG A 233 32.39 7.42 3.22
C ARG A 233 33.44 6.50 2.59
N ASP A 234 34.53 6.31 3.30
CA ASP A 234 35.58 5.35 2.98
C ASP A 234 35.63 4.23 4.05
N GLY A 235 36.48 3.22 3.83
CA GLY A 235 36.60 2.09 4.75
C GLY A 235 37.10 2.50 6.14
N ALA A 236 37.92 3.54 6.27
CA ALA A 236 38.40 4.03 7.55
C ALA A 236 37.26 4.69 8.36
N ALA A 237 36.42 5.48 7.70
CA ALA A 237 35.22 6.06 8.29
C ALA A 237 34.21 4.99 8.70
N PHE A 238 34.01 3.97 7.86
CA PHE A 238 33.18 2.80 8.16
C PHE A 238 33.71 2.05 9.39
N LEU A 239 34.98 1.68 9.41
CA LEU A 239 35.59 0.95 10.53
C LEU A 239 35.50 1.73 11.85
N ALA A 240 35.74 3.04 11.79
CA ALA A 240 35.64 3.92 12.96
C ALA A 240 34.19 4.06 13.46
N PHE A 241 33.19 3.96 12.59
CA PHE A 241 31.78 3.91 12.96
C PHE A 241 31.44 2.54 13.56
N LEU A 242 31.81 1.47 12.85
CA LEU A 242 31.55 0.08 13.22
C LEU A 242 32.08 -0.24 14.61
N THR A 243 33.33 0.13 14.90
CA THR A 243 33.97 -0.09 16.22
C THR A 243 33.13 0.50 17.36
N LYS A 244 32.51 1.67 17.14
CA LYS A 244 31.65 2.30 18.15
C LYS A 244 30.27 1.68 18.20
N ALA A 245 29.72 1.24 17.06
CA ALA A 245 28.42 0.59 16.99
C ALA A 245 28.43 -0.76 17.75
N VAL A 246 29.54 -1.52 17.69
CA VAL A 246 29.66 -2.81 18.36
C VAL A 246 30.05 -2.70 19.83
N ALA A 247 30.73 -1.61 20.25
CA ALA A 247 31.28 -1.47 21.60
C ALA A 247 30.25 -1.68 22.74
N PRO A 248 28.98 -1.19 22.65
CA PRO A 248 27.96 -1.45 23.67
C PRO A 248 27.57 -2.93 23.85
N HIS A 249 27.92 -3.77 22.88
CA HIS A 249 27.56 -5.19 22.82
C HIS A 249 28.73 -6.12 23.12
N ALA A 250 29.82 -5.59 23.70
CA ALA A 250 31.02 -6.35 24.04
C ALA A 250 30.70 -7.61 24.88
N GLY A 251 31.33 -8.73 24.53
CA GLY A 251 31.15 -10.02 25.22
C GLY A 251 29.96 -10.85 24.73
N ARG A 252 29.27 -10.42 23.66
CA ARG A 252 28.21 -11.19 22.99
C ARG A 252 28.64 -11.51 21.56
N GLU A 253 28.03 -12.54 20.98
CA GLU A 253 28.08 -12.74 19.54
C GLU A 253 27.28 -11.63 18.84
N ILE A 254 27.85 -11.04 17.80
CA ILE A 254 27.29 -9.91 17.04
C ILE A 254 27.24 -10.32 15.57
N HIS A 255 26.04 -10.36 15.00
CA HIS A 255 25.80 -10.58 13.58
C HIS A 255 25.42 -9.26 12.93
N ILE A 256 26.18 -8.86 11.91
CA ILE A 256 25.98 -7.59 11.22
C ILE A 256 25.43 -7.88 9.82
N VAL A 257 24.22 -7.41 9.56
CA VAL A 257 23.60 -7.46 8.22
C VAL A 257 23.94 -6.17 7.49
N LEU A 258 24.59 -6.28 6.33
CA LEU A 258 25.07 -5.12 5.56
C LEU A 258 25.07 -5.36 4.05
N ASP A 259 25.23 -4.29 3.26
CA ASP A 259 25.33 -4.38 1.81
C ASP A 259 26.75 -4.76 1.34
N ASN A 260 26.92 -4.96 0.02
CA ASN A 260 28.19 -5.41 -0.57
C ASN A 260 29.10 -4.25 -0.98
N LEU A 261 28.99 -3.08 -0.33
CA LEU A 261 29.84 -1.94 -0.65
C LEU A 261 31.31 -2.27 -0.37
N SER A 262 32.20 -1.87 -1.28
CA SER A 262 33.64 -2.20 -1.18
C SER A 262 34.33 -1.61 0.06
N THR A 263 33.73 -0.62 0.72
CA THR A 263 34.21 -0.07 1.99
C THR A 263 34.08 -1.05 3.16
N HIS A 264 33.23 -2.07 3.04
CA HIS A 264 33.00 -3.09 4.07
C HIS A 264 34.05 -4.21 4.04
N THR A 265 34.89 -4.27 3.01
CA THR A 265 35.87 -5.36 2.80
C THR A 265 37.28 -4.82 2.56
N THR A 266 37.60 -3.63 3.08
CA THR A 266 38.96 -3.09 3.01
C THR A 266 39.91 -3.94 3.86
N PRO A 267 41.24 -3.91 3.59
CA PRO A 267 42.21 -4.66 4.37
C PRO A 267 42.11 -4.38 5.88
N ASP A 268 41.90 -3.12 6.27
CA ASP A 268 41.76 -2.74 7.69
C ASP A 268 40.48 -3.31 8.32
N VAL A 269 39.38 -3.37 7.57
CA VAL A 269 38.13 -3.97 8.08
C VAL A 269 38.28 -5.48 8.23
N ASN A 270 38.90 -6.16 7.26
CA ASN A 270 39.14 -7.59 7.36
C ASN A 270 40.09 -7.93 8.52
N ALA A 271 41.18 -7.16 8.69
CA ALA A 271 42.11 -7.32 9.82
C ALA A 271 41.42 -7.09 11.16
N TRP A 272 40.50 -6.12 11.23
CA TRP A 272 39.70 -5.90 12.43
C TRP A 272 38.73 -7.05 12.70
N LEU A 273 38.08 -7.63 11.68
CA LEU A 273 37.22 -8.80 11.84
C LEU A 273 38.00 -10.02 12.34
N GLU A 274 39.21 -10.25 11.80
CA GLU A 274 40.10 -11.32 12.28
C GLU A 274 40.46 -11.15 13.76
N ALA A 275 40.63 -9.91 14.22
CA ALA A 275 40.88 -9.59 15.63
C ALA A 275 39.61 -9.65 16.51
N ASN A 276 38.41 -9.71 15.91
CA ASN A 276 37.12 -9.70 16.60
C ASN A 276 36.25 -10.89 16.15
N PRO A 277 36.63 -12.14 16.50
CA PRO A 277 35.96 -13.35 16.00
C PRO A 277 34.50 -13.55 16.46
N HIS A 278 34.04 -12.73 17.41
CA HIS A 278 32.65 -12.68 17.88
C HIS A 278 31.76 -11.78 17.00
N VAL A 279 32.32 -11.14 15.97
CA VAL A 279 31.62 -10.27 15.03
C VAL A 279 31.57 -10.93 13.66
N HIS A 280 30.37 -11.19 13.16
CA HIS A 280 30.12 -11.90 11.90
C HIS A 280 29.41 -11.01 10.90
N PHE A 281 29.90 -10.96 9.66
CA PHE A 281 29.27 -10.19 8.58
C PHE A 281 28.35 -11.06 7.74
N HIS A 282 27.14 -10.57 7.49
CA HIS A 282 26.10 -11.21 6.70
C HIS A 282 25.69 -10.26 5.57
N PHE A 283 26.21 -10.52 4.37
CA PHE A 283 25.97 -9.67 3.22
C PHE A 283 24.59 -9.93 2.60
N THR A 284 23.83 -8.86 2.40
CA THR A 284 22.58 -8.93 1.63
C THR A 284 22.85 -9.45 0.22
N PRO A 285 21.90 -10.17 -0.43
CA PRO A 285 22.05 -10.52 -1.83
C PRO A 285 22.17 -9.26 -2.69
N VAL A 286 22.99 -9.31 -3.75
CA VAL A 286 23.19 -8.16 -4.65
C VAL A 286 21.84 -7.65 -5.18
N GLY A 287 21.56 -6.35 -5.07
CA GLY A 287 20.29 -5.74 -5.49
C GLY A 287 19.11 -6.06 -4.57
N SER A 288 19.36 -6.41 -3.30
CA SER A 288 18.33 -6.78 -2.32
C SER A 288 18.41 -5.97 -1.03
N SER A 289 18.73 -4.67 -1.10
CA SER A 289 18.80 -3.80 0.09
C SER A 289 17.49 -3.76 0.88
N TRP A 290 16.36 -4.08 0.25
CA TRP A 290 15.04 -4.20 0.89
C TRP A 290 14.98 -5.21 2.05
N ILE A 291 15.93 -6.15 2.15
CA ILE A 291 16.03 -7.10 3.27
C ILE A 291 16.75 -6.52 4.49
N ASN A 292 17.51 -5.44 4.31
CA ASN A 292 18.23 -4.78 5.40
C ASN A 292 17.28 -3.85 6.15
N GLN A 293 16.95 -4.16 7.41
CA GLN A 293 15.88 -3.43 8.13
C GLN A 293 16.22 -1.95 8.38
N ILE A 294 17.51 -1.58 8.41
CA ILE A 294 17.93 -0.18 8.54
C ILE A 294 17.39 0.70 7.41
N GLU A 295 17.14 0.15 6.22
CA GLU A 295 16.56 0.89 5.09
C GLU A 295 15.11 1.34 5.38
N ILE A 296 14.37 0.58 6.19
CA ILE A 296 13.06 0.98 6.69
C ILE A 296 13.21 2.23 7.55
N TRP A 297 14.16 2.22 8.49
CA TRP A 297 14.44 3.34 9.38
C TRP A 297 14.94 4.57 8.61
N PHE A 298 15.82 4.39 7.62
CA PHE A 298 16.23 5.48 6.73
C PHE A 298 15.05 6.10 5.99
N GLY A 299 14.06 5.31 5.58
CA GLY A 299 12.80 5.80 5.05
C GLY A 299 12.04 6.67 6.06
N ILE A 300 11.98 6.25 7.33
CA ILE A 300 11.28 6.95 8.42
C ILE A 300 11.94 8.29 8.72
N ILE A 301 13.23 8.33 9.06
CA ILE A 301 13.96 9.57 9.36
C ILE A 301 13.93 10.54 8.16
N THR A 302 13.99 10.01 6.93
CA THR A 302 13.88 10.83 5.73
C THR A 302 12.54 11.57 5.69
N ARG A 303 11.43 10.89 5.98
CA ARG A 303 10.09 11.49 5.93
C ARG A 303 9.82 12.43 7.10
N GLN A 304 10.28 12.06 8.30
CA GLN A 304 9.93 12.76 9.53
C GLN A 304 10.86 13.93 9.86
N ALA A 305 12.18 13.80 9.63
CA ALA A 305 13.16 14.81 10.05
C ALA A 305 13.86 15.51 8.87
N ILE A 306 14.22 14.78 7.81
CA ILE A 306 15.14 15.32 6.78
C ILE A 306 14.39 16.03 5.65
N ARG A 307 13.45 15.37 4.97
CA ARG A 307 12.78 15.90 3.76
C ARG A 307 12.03 17.21 4.02
N ARG A 308 11.51 17.36 5.24
CA ARG A 308 10.78 18.53 5.69
C ARG A 308 11.61 19.48 6.55
N GLY A 309 12.86 19.15 6.85
CA GLY A 309 13.74 20.05 7.59
C GLY A 309 14.21 21.24 6.75
N THR A 310 14.69 22.26 7.46
CA THR A 310 15.32 23.46 6.91
C THR A 310 16.66 23.60 7.63
N PHE A 311 17.75 23.55 6.86
CA PHE A 311 19.10 23.38 7.40
C PHE A 311 20.04 24.45 6.83
N PRO A 312 20.34 25.51 7.61
CA PRO A 312 21.27 26.57 7.18
C PRO A 312 22.74 26.12 7.15
N SER A 313 23.04 24.90 7.58
CA SER A 313 24.37 24.30 7.54
C SER A 313 24.32 22.77 7.67
N VAL A 314 25.40 22.09 7.28
CA VAL A 314 25.59 20.65 7.55
C VAL A 314 25.61 20.36 9.06
N HIS A 315 26.11 21.30 9.87
CA HIS A 315 26.10 21.17 11.33
C HIS A 315 24.66 21.13 11.88
N ALA A 316 23.78 22.01 11.42
CA ALA A 316 22.37 22.02 11.81
C ALA A 316 21.66 20.72 11.41
N LEU A 317 21.92 20.22 10.20
CA LEU A 317 21.42 18.92 9.74
C LEU A 317 21.92 17.77 10.63
N THR A 318 23.22 17.74 10.93
CA THR A 318 23.82 16.71 11.78
C THR A 318 23.24 16.72 13.19
N ARG A 319 23.03 17.91 13.76
CA ARG A 319 22.37 18.06 15.06
C ARG A 319 20.94 17.52 15.01
N GLN A 320 20.15 17.89 14.00
CA GLN A 320 18.77 17.39 13.85
C GLN A 320 18.72 15.86 13.75
N ILE A 321 19.65 15.24 13.02
CA ILE A 321 19.73 13.77 12.90
C ILE A 321 20.06 13.14 14.26
N ARG A 322 21.03 13.70 15.00
CA ARG A 322 21.38 13.22 16.35
C ARG A 322 20.20 13.35 17.32
N ASP A 323 19.54 14.51 17.34
CA ASP A 323 18.40 14.77 18.21
C ASP A 323 17.23 13.82 17.87
N TYR A 324 17.02 13.54 16.58
CA TYR A 324 16.03 12.57 16.12
C TYR A 324 16.36 11.13 16.56
N ILE A 325 17.62 10.69 16.42
CA ILE A 325 18.05 9.36 16.90
C ILE A 325 17.86 9.25 18.42
N THR A 326 18.23 10.29 19.16
CA THR A 326 18.06 10.35 20.61
C THR A 326 16.59 10.21 21.00
N HIS A 327 15.70 10.92 20.31
CA HIS A 327 14.26 10.82 20.52
C HIS A 327 13.71 9.45 20.11
N TRP A 328 14.09 8.92 18.94
CA TRP A 328 13.68 7.59 18.47
C TRP A 328 14.00 6.50 19.50
N ASN A 329 15.17 6.58 20.13
CA ASN A 329 15.61 5.59 21.11
C ASN A 329 14.89 5.67 22.47
N THR A 330 14.02 6.67 22.72
CA THR A 330 13.29 6.75 24.00
C THR A 330 12.17 5.71 24.12
N ASP A 331 11.61 5.32 22.99
CA ASP A 331 10.46 4.42 22.85
C ASP A 331 10.61 3.52 21.61
N ALA A 332 11.86 3.18 21.29
CA ALA A 332 12.17 2.33 20.15
C ALA A 332 11.49 0.95 20.27
N GLU A 333 10.86 0.53 19.18
CA GLU A 333 10.27 -0.79 19.03
C GLU A 333 10.91 -1.50 17.82
N PRO A 334 11.18 -2.82 17.92
CA PRO A 334 11.74 -3.57 16.82
C PRO A 334 10.74 -3.69 15.66
N PHE A 335 11.25 -3.79 14.43
CA PHE A 335 10.40 -4.13 13.29
C PHE A 335 10.11 -5.62 13.29
N THR A 336 8.84 -5.99 13.34
CA THR A 336 8.43 -7.40 13.30
C THR A 336 8.64 -7.98 11.90
N TRP A 337 9.62 -8.87 11.76
CA TRP A 337 9.80 -9.68 10.56
C TRP A 337 8.77 -10.82 10.54
N THR A 338 8.07 -11.02 9.42
CA THR A 338 6.95 -11.98 9.34
C THR A 338 7.06 -12.98 8.20
N ALA A 339 7.97 -12.77 7.25
CA ALA A 339 8.07 -13.61 6.06
C ALA A 339 9.20 -14.63 6.21
N THR A 340 8.89 -15.90 6.01
CA THR A 340 9.92 -16.96 5.95
C THR A 340 10.73 -16.87 4.66
N ALA A 341 11.93 -17.46 4.67
CA ALA A 341 12.78 -17.52 3.49
C ALA A 341 12.06 -18.23 2.33
N ASP A 342 11.36 -19.33 2.60
CA ASP A 342 10.62 -20.08 1.57
C ASP A 342 9.48 -19.26 0.94
N GLU A 343 8.74 -18.49 1.73
CA GLU A 343 7.71 -17.59 1.20
C GLU A 343 8.30 -16.50 0.31
N ILE A 344 9.44 -15.94 0.69
CA ILE A 344 10.17 -14.95 -0.12
C ILE A 344 10.61 -15.58 -1.44
N LEU A 345 11.26 -16.75 -1.38
CA LEU A 345 11.74 -17.46 -2.56
C LEU A 345 10.60 -17.86 -3.50
N ALA A 346 9.47 -18.31 -2.97
CA ALA A 346 8.28 -18.60 -3.75
C ALA A 346 7.76 -17.35 -4.47
N LYS A 347 7.66 -16.21 -3.77
CA LYS A 347 7.24 -14.93 -4.36
C LYS A 347 8.20 -14.45 -5.46
N VAL A 348 9.51 -14.58 -5.25
CA VAL A 348 10.53 -14.20 -6.25
C VAL A 348 10.39 -15.04 -7.52
N ARG A 349 10.21 -16.37 -7.40
CA ARG A 349 10.00 -17.28 -8.55
C ARG A 349 8.75 -16.91 -9.36
N LEU A 350 7.64 -16.63 -8.67
CA LEU A 350 6.39 -16.19 -9.31
C LEU A 350 6.57 -14.85 -10.03
N THR A 351 7.28 -13.92 -9.40
CA THR A 351 7.56 -12.59 -9.94
C THR A 351 8.47 -12.65 -11.17
N GLN A 352 9.53 -13.47 -11.15
CA GLN A 352 10.40 -13.71 -12.30
C GLN A 352 9.62 -14.25 -13.51
N THR A 353 8.71 -15.20 -13.29
CA THR A 353 7.88 -15.76 -14.36
C THR A 353 6.90 -14.71 -14.91
N SER A 354 6.32 -13.91 -14.02
CA SER A 354 5.38 -12.83 -14.40
C SER A 354 6.07 -11.72 -15.17
N ILE A 355 7.27 -11.29 -14.75
CA ILE A 355 8.06 -10.26 -15.44
C ILE A 355 8.46 -10.73 -16.83
N ARG A 356 8.93 -11.98 -16.99
CA ARG A 356 9.24 -12.53 -18.33
C ARG A 356 8.05 -12.42 -19.28
N LYS A 357 6.84 -12.73 -18.80
CA LYS A 357 5.60 -12.57 -19.58
C LYS A 357 5.28 -11.10 -19.88
N LEU A 358 5.39 -10.21 -18.89
CA LEU A 358 5.09 -8.77 -19.05
C LEU A 358 6.08 -8.05 -19.99
N VAL A 359 7.38 -8.33 -19.87
CA VAL A 359 8.40 -7.76 -20.76
C VAL A 359 8.19 -8.24 -22.19
N ALA A 360 7.83 -9.52 -22.40
CA ALA A 360 7.51 -10.02 -23.72
C ALA A 360 6.30 -9.31 -24.36
N ASN A 361 5.30 -8.92 -23.56
CA ASN A 361 4.13 -8.18 -24.04
C ASN A 361 4.46 -6.74 -24.48
N ASN A 362 5.50 -6.13 -23.92
CA ASN A 362 5.91 -4.75 -24.24
C ASN A 362 6.91 -4.64 -25.41
N ARG A 363 7.38 -5.76 -25.97
CA ARG A 363 8.34 -5.79 -27.09
C ARG A 363 7.67 -5.86 -28.48
N ARG A 364 6.35 -5.73 -28.55
CA ARG A 364 5.56 -5.63 -29.79
C ARG A 364 5.03 -4.21 -29.90
#